data_AF-A0A2U3KRN9-F1
#
_entry.id   AF-A0A2U3KRN9-F1
#
_cell.length_a   1.000
_cell.length_b   1.000
_cell.length_c   1.000
_cell.angle_alpha   90.00
_cell.angle_beta   90.00
_cell.angle_gamma   90.00
#
_symmetry.space_group_name_H-M   'P 1'
#
loop_
_entity.id
_entity.type
_entity.pdbx_description
1 polymer ?
#
loop_
_entity_poly.entity_id
_entity_poly.type
_entity_poly.pdbx_seq_one_letter_code
_entity_poly.pdbx_strand_id
1 'polypeptide(L)'
;MKTVSATDAKQRLAALLDAAQREPVLIRRQNRDVAVIMSAEEYERIRKTNIAELKRTMDRTGAQAAANGMTEEILADILKD
;
A
#
# COMPACT_ATOMS: atom_id res chain seq x y z
N MET A 1 -13.78 -9.03 -6.39
CA MET A 1 -12.68 -9.69 -5.64
C MET A 1 -13.13 -11.11 -5.30
N LYS A 2 -12.44 -12.11 -5.83
CA LYS A 2 -12.70 -13.53 -5.53
C LYS A 2 -12.09 -13.90 -4.18
N THR A 3 -12.70 -14.83 -3.44
CA THR A 3 -12.17 -15.36 -2.17
C THR A 3 -11.95 -16.86 -2.28
N VAL A 4 -10.82 -17.35 -1.77
CA VAL A 4 -10.43 -18.77 -1.77
C VAL A 4 -9.87 -19.18 -0.41
N SER A 5 -9.90 -20.47 -0.08
CA SER A 5 -9.20 -20.97 1.11
C SER A 5 -7.69 -21.05 0.87
N ALA A 6 -6.89 -21.05 1.94
CA ALA A 6 -5.46 -21.29 1.86
C ALA A 6 -5.13 -22.68 1.26
N THR A 7 -6.00 -23.67 1.50
CA THR A 7 -5.88 -25.01 0.90
C THR A 7 -6.09 -24.96 -0.61
N ASP A 8 -7.13 -24.26 -1.08
CA ASP A 8 -7.40 -24.10 -2.52
C ASP A 8 -6.28 -23.32 -3.20
N ALA A 9 -5.78 -22.26 -2.56
CA ALA A 9 -4.67 -21.46 -3.08
C ALA A 9 -3.41 -22.33 -3.27
N LYS A 10 -3.09 -23.20 -2.31
CA LYS A 10 -1.97 -24.15 -2.42
C LYS A 10 -2.18 -25.17 -3.54
N GLN A 11 -3.39 -25.72 -3.66
CA GLN A 11 -3.67 -26.79 -4.62
C GLN A 11 -3.81 -26.29 -6.07
N ARG A 12 -4.24 -25.03 -6.26
CA ARG A 12 -4.62 -24.48 -7.57
C ARG A 12 -3.90 -23.16 -7.87
N LEU A 13 -2.61 -23.09 -7.54
CA LEU A 13 -1.82 -21.87 -7.65
C LEU A 13 -1.86 -21.26 -9.06
N ALA A 14 -1.68 -22.04 -10.13
CA ALA A 14 -1.71 -21.52 -11.50
C ALA A 14 -3.02 -20.80 -11.83
N ALA A 15 -4.16 -21.44 -11.57
CA ALA A 15 -5.48 -20.84 -11.79
C ALA A 15 -5.74 -19.63 -10.89
N LEU A 16 -5.11 -19.58 -9.71
CA LEU A 16 -5.15 -18.41 -8.84
C LEU A 16 -4.36 -17.24 -9.43
N LEU A 17 -3.16 -17.50 -9.97
CA LEU A 17 -2.34 -16.47 -10.62
C LEU A 17 -3.05 -15.90 -11.86
N ASP A 18 -3.69 -16.75 -12.66
CA ASP A 18 -4.50 -16.31 -13.81
C ASP A 18 -5.68 -15.44 -13.39
N ALA A 19 -6.35 -15.80 -12.29
CA ALA A 19 -7.44 -14.99 -11.73
C ALA A 19 -6.92 -13.64 -11.22
N ALA A 20 -5.75 -13.63 -10.57
CA ALA A 20 -5.11 -12.43 -10.04
C ALA A 20 -4.71 -11.42 -11.12
N GLN A 21 -4.52 -11.85 -12.37
CA GLN A 21 -4.31 -10.94 -13.51
C GLN A 21 -5.55 -10.11 -13.85
N ARG A 22 -6.76 -10.60 -13.53
CA ARG A 22 -8.04 -9.93 -13.86
C ARG A 22 -8.57 -9.11 -12.70
N GLU A 23 -8.45 -9.65 -11.49
CA GLU A 23 -8.87 -8.98 -10.26
C GLU A 23 -8.11 -9.52 -9.04
N PRO A 24 -7.97 -8.75 -7.95
CA PRO A 24 -7.42 -9.26 -6.71
C PRO A 24 -8.18 -10.49 -6.20
N VAL A 25 -7.44 -11.42 -5.60
CA VAL A 25 -7.95 -12.65 -4.98
C VAL A 25 -7.58 -12.68 -3.51
N LEU A 26 -8.59 -12.75 -2.65
CA LEU A 26 -8.45 -12.86 -1.20
C LEU A 26 -8.26 -14.33 -0.77
N ILE A 27 -7.25 -14.60 0.03
CA ILE A 27 -6.99 -15.89 0.64
C ILE A 27 -7.44 -15.87 2.09
N ARG A 28 -8.25 -16.86 2.48
CA ARG A 28 -8.71 -17.08 3.84
C ARG A 28 -8.14 -18.34 4.48
N ARG A 29 -7.82 -18.28 5.77
CA ARG A 29 -7.46 -19.44 6.60
C ARG A 29 -8.27 -19.39 7.90
N GLN A 30 -8.99 -20.46 8.24
CA GLN A 30 -9.82 -20.53 9.46
C GLN A 30 -10.73 -19.29 9.63
N ASN A 31 -11.45 -18.92 8.56
CA ASN A 31 -12.33 -17.73 8.48
C ASN A 31 -11.65 -16.37 8.69
N ARG A 32 -10.31 -16.30 8.64
CA ARG A 32 -9.56 -15.03 8.65
C ARG A 32 -9.00 -14.71 7.28
N ASP A 33 -9.09 -13.44 6.91
CA ASP A 33 -8.41 -12.86 5.76
C ASP A 33 -6.90 -12.85 6.06
N VAL A 34 -6.10 -13.55 5.25
CA VAL A 34 -4.65 -13.73 5.52
C VAL A 34 -3.74 -13.16 4.45
N ALA A 35 -4.19 -13.09 3.19
CA ALA A 35 -3.41 -12.52 2.10
C ALA A 35 -4.31 -12.10 0.94
N VAL A 36 -3.82 -11.18 0.11
CA VAL A 36 -4.41 -10.87 -1.19
C VAL A 36 -3.33 -11.07 -2.25
N ILE A 37 -3.67 -11.75 -3.34
CA ILE A 37 -2.83 -11.85 -4.53
C ILE A 37 -3.47 -11.01 -5.64
N MET A 38 -2.64 -10.23 -6.33
CA MET A 38 -3.03 -9.36 -7.44
C MET A 38 -1.92 -9.35 -8.49
N SER A 39 -2.21 -8.81 -9.67
CA SER A 39 -1.17 -8.61 -10.69
C SER A 39 -0.05 -7.69 -10.17
N ALA A 40 1.17 -7.90 -10.67
CA ALA A 40 2.30 -7.05 -10.32
C ALA A 40 2.08 -5.60 -10.76
N GLU A 41 1.43 -5.39 -11.90
CA GLU A 41 1.07 -4.05 -12.40
C GLU A 41 0.13 -3.32 -11.43
N GLU A 42 -0.90 -4.01 -10.92
CA GLU A 42 -1.85 -3.43 -9.98
C GLU A 42 -1.19 -3.08 -8.64
N TYR A 43 -0.31 -3.96 -8.16
CA TYR A 43 0.51 -3.69 -6.98
C TYR A 43 1.36 -2.42 -7.18
N GLU A 44 2.08 -2.31 -8.30
CA GLU A 44 2.89 -1.13 -8.60
C GLU A 44 2.06 0.15 -8.76
N ARG A 45 0.87 0.05 -9.35
CA ARG A 45 -0.07 1.17 -9.46
C ARG A 45 -0.48 1.70 -8.09
N ILE A 46 -0.85 0.82 -7.16
CA ILE A 46 -1.21 1.18 -5.79
C ILE A 46 0.00 1.78 -5.07
N ARG A 47 1.18 1.16 -5.15
CA ARG A 47 2.40 1.70 -4.53
C ARG A 47 2.72 3.11 -5.00
N LYS A 48 2.71 3.34 -6.32
CA LYS A 48 2.99 4.66 -6.90
C LYS A 48 1.95 5.69 -6.44
N THR A 49 0.68 5.31 -6.37
CA THR A 49 -0.40 6.18 -5.90
C THR A 49 -0.15 6.60 -4.45
N ASN A 50 0.14 5.65 -3.57
CA ASN A 50 0.39 5.91 -2.15
C ASN A 50 1.62 6.82 -1.94
N ILE A 51 2.71 6.58 -2.69
CA ILE A 51 3.90 7.43 -2.63
C ILE A 51 3.58 8.85 -3.10
N ALA A 52 2.83 9.00 -4.19
CA ALA A 52 2.46 10.31 -4.71
C ALA A 52 1.56 11.08 -3.74
N GLU A 53 0.64 10.41 -3.07
CA GLU A 53 -0.24 11.02 -2.06
C GLU A 53 0.52 11.44 -0.80
N LEU A 54 1.44 10.59 -0.32
CA LEU A 54 2.32 10.93 0.79
C LEU A 54 3.16 12.17 0.45
N LYS A 55 3.78 12.21 -0.74
CA LYS A 55 4.54 13.38 -1.20
C LYS A 55 3.69 14.65 -1.23
N ARG A 56 2.52 14.62 -1.87
CA ARG A 56 1.60 15.77 -1.88
C ARG A 56 1.24 16.25 -0.48
N THR A 57 1.03 15.30 0.45
CA THR A 57 0.73 15.64 1.84
C THR A 57 1.92 16.28 2.53
N MET A 58 3.14 15.74 2.35
CA MET A 58 4.36 16.32 2.91
C MET A 58 4.63 17.71 2.34
N ASP A 59 4.49 17.91 1.02
CA ASP A 59 4.70 19.21 0.36
C ASP A 59 3.74 20.26 0.92
N ARG A 60 2.45 19.92 1.06
CA ARG A 60 1.44 20.81 1.63
C ARG A 60 1.73 21.14 3.08
N THR A 61 2.07 20.14 3.90
CA THR A 61 2.40 20.34 5.31
C THR A 61 3.66 21.19 5.47
N GLY A 62 4.69 20.94 4.66
CA GLY A 62 5.94 21.72 4.63
C GLY A 62 5.68 23.18 4.24
N ALA A 63 4.90 23.41 3.19
CA ALA A 63 4.52 24.77 2.78
C ALA A 63 3.74 25.52 3.87
N GLN A 64 2.80 24.83 4.55
CA GLN A 64 2.05 25.42 5.66
C GLN A 64 2.95 25.72 6.87
N ALA A 65 3.88 24.82 7.20
CA ALA A 65 4.83 25.02 8.28
C ALA A 65 5.73 26.23 7.99
N ALA A 66 6.28 26.31 6.77
CA ALA A 66 7.09 27.45 6.33
C ALA A 66 6.31 28.76 6.40
N ALA A 67 5.05 28.78 5.94
CA ALA A 67 4.16 29.94 6.06
C ALA A 67 3.89 30.36 7.51
N ASN A 68 3.95 29.40 8.45
CA ASN A 68 3.79 29.64 9.89
C ASN A 68 5.12 29.98 10.60
N GLY A 69 6.20 30.23 9.85
CA GLY A 69 7.50 30.63 10.42
C GLY A 69 8.43 29.46 10.78
N MET A 70 8.14 28.24 10.32
CA MET A 70 9.09 27.13 10.44
C MET A 70 10.36 27.44 9.63
N THR A 71 11.53 27.29 10.28
CA THR A 71 12.85 27.44 9.67
C THR A 71 13.65 26.14 9.79
N GLU A 72 14.74 26.03 9.04
CA GLU A 72 15.65 24.87 9.13
C GLU A 72 16.25 24.73 10.54
N GLU A 73 16.52 25.85 11.22
CA GLU A 73 17.03 25.87 12.61
C GLU A 73 15.99 25.30 13.59
N ILE A 74 14.75 25.78 13.52
CA ILE A 74 13.65 25.29 14.38
C ILE A 74 13.39 23.80 14.10
N LEU A 75 13.40 23.39 12.83
CA LEU A 75 13.22 22.00 12.45
C LEU A 75 14.36 21.12 13.00
N ALA A 76 15.60 21.56 12.85
CA ALA A 76 16.76 20.86 13.38
C ALA A 76 16.71 20.74 14.91
N ASP A 77 16.21 21.75 15.61
CA ASP A 77 16.02 21.69 17.06
C ASP A 77 14.92 20.71 17.48
N ILE A 78 13.81 20.60 16.71
CA ILE A 78 12.75 19.61 16.96
C ILE A 78 13.23 18.18 16.70
N LEU A 79 14.08 17.96 15.70
CA LEU A 79 14.57 16.63 15.29
C LEU A 79 15.77 16.12 16.10
N LYS A 80 16.34 16.94 16.98
CA LYS A 80 17.34 16.49 17.96
C LYS A 80 16.59 15.73 19.07
N ASP A 81 16.46 14.42 18.91
CA ASP A 81 16.18 13.51 20.04
C ASP A 81 17.26 13.67 21.13
#